data_AF-A0A2E8GND8-F1
#
_entry.id   AF-A0A2E8GND8-F1
#
_cell.length_a   1.000
_cell.length_b   1.000
_cell.length_c   1.000
_cell.angle_alpha   90.00
_cell.angle_beta   90.00
_cell.angle_gamma   90.00
#
_symmetry.space_group_name_H-M   'P 1'
#
loop_
_entity.id
_entity.type
_entity.pdbx_description
1 polymer ?
#
loop_
_entity_poly.entity_id
_entity_poly.type
_entity_poly.pdbx_seq_one_letter_code
_entity_poly.pdbx_strand_id
1 'polypeptide(L)'
;MRNTTRPPLSDDDKQEFGQLLLLDRLMQYENALADDREVAATTSELEAQEKPLKGKFFRSDEEDYELEQIQQDLIEARQARKETTQELKDAEPNHLSIALIEQDESGLEPFLKHMEQRGVIHVDEQNCFASTEQGDKVYEQLVEQLDSYVTHFDVYAYVDLEEGGFADPETDLLEDNRWSDLRVAVAEHKGVDPYRVVFLAMLSAEVFFENPEWRFDLAVGSLFDELEATVQDQIAVEELGYEDDEGEVSGEDVIADIIEQGSVLAKERFQARQEAEEQAVMPDEQVITTTYYW
;
A
#
# COMPACT_ATOMS: atom_id res chain seq x y z
N MET A 1 -35.89 8.89 9.42
CA MET A 1 -34.50 9.18 9.06
C MET A 1 -33.78 9.64 10.33
N ARG A 2 -33.18 8.70 11.06
CA ARG A 2 -32.13 9.08 12.01
C ARG A 2 -30.95 9.45 11.14
N ASN A 3 -30.41 10.66 11.28
CA ASN A 3 -29.10 10.98 10.71
C ASN A 3 -28.10 10.09 11.45
N THR A 4 -27.69 8.99 10.83
CA THR A 4 -26.50 8.21 11.18
C THR A 4 -25.29 8.94 10.61
N THR A 5 -25.06 10.17 11.07
CA THR A 5 -23.83 10.89 10.72
C THR A 5 -22.68 10.24 11.48
N ARG A 6 -21.78 9.57 10.75
CA ARG A 6 -20.52 9.04 11.26
C ARG A 6 -19.72 10.18 11.92
N PRO A 7 -18.93 9.92 12.98
CA PRO A 7 -18.08 10.95 13.55
C PRO A 7 -17.13 11.52 12.47
N PRO A 8 -16.80 12.82 12.49
CA PRO A 8 -15.85 13.39 11.55
C PRO A 8 -14.44 12.84 11.80
N LEU A 9 -13.58 12.91 10.77
CA LEU A 9 -12.19 12.49 10.87
C LEU A 9 -11.45 13.36 11.90
N SER A 10 -10.77 12.74 12.87
CA SER A 10 -10.11 13.47 13.95
C SER A 10 -8.80 14.14 13.49
N ASP A 11 -8.38 15.19 14.19
CA ASP A 11 -7.08 15.83 13.93
C ASP A 11 -5.91 14.87 14.20
N ASP A 12 -6.06 13.94 15.16
CA ASP A 12 -5.06 12.92 15.46
C ASP A 12 -4.92 11.93 14.30
N ASP A 13 -6.03 11.49 13.70
CA ASP A 13 -6.00 10.59 12.54
C ASP A 13 -5.42 11.29 11.31
N LYS A 14 -5.76 12.58 11.07
CA LYS A 14 -5.14 13.38 10.00
C LYS A 14 -3.63 13.47 10.18
N GLN A 15 -3.18 13.69 11.41
CA GLN A 15 -1.76 13.75 11.74
C GLN A 15 -1.07 12.40 11.49
N GLU A 16 -1.70 11.30 11.91
CA GLU A 16 -1.18 9.95 11.73
C GLU A 16 -1.12 9.54 10.26
N PHE A 17 -2.24 9.64 9.54
CA PHE A 17 -2.33 9.28 8.11
C PHE A 17 -1.35 10.09 7.28
N GLY A 18 -1.18 11.38 7.58
CA GLY A 18 -0.18 12.21 6.90
C GLY A 18 1.25 11.73 7.10
N GLN A 19 1.58 11.23 8.29
CA GLN A 19 2.90 10.65 8.57
C GLN A 19 3.10 9.31 7.87
N LEU A 20 2.07 8.48 7.80
CA LEU A 20 2.12 7.21 7.07
C LEU A 20 2.32 7.44 5.57
N LEU A 21 1.65 8.43 4.97
CA LEU A 21 1.86 8.79 3.55
C LEU A 21 3.29 9.27 3.28
N LEU A 22 3.84 10.10 4.17
CA LEU A 22 5.24 10.56 4.04
C LEU A 22 6.22 9.40 4.23
N LEU A 23 5.97 8.52 5.22
CA LEU A 23 6.81 7.36 5.46
C LEU A 23 6.79 6.40 4.28
N ASP A 24 5.61 6.09 3.72
CA ASP A 24 5.49 5.24 2.53
C ASP A 24 6.34 5.76 1.38
N ARG A 25 6.29 7.07 1.12
CA ARG A 25 7.09 7.69 0.04
C ARG A 25 8.59 7.66 0.34
N LEU A 26 9.00 7.95 1.57
CA LEU A 26 10.41 7.83 1.98
C LEU A 26 10.92 6.39 1.78
N MET A 27 10.14 5.41 2.20
CA MET A 27 10.49 3.99 2.09
C MET A 27 10.55 3.51 0.64
N GLN A 28 9.70 4.01 -0.26
CA GLN A 28 9.83 3.71 -1.69
C GLN A 28 11.19 4.14 -2.26
N TYR A 29 11.69 5.32 -1.87
CA TYR A 29 13.03 5.76 -2.27
C TYR A 29 14.13 4.89 -1.66
N GLU A 30 14.03 4.60 -0.36
CA GLU A 30 15.05 3.81 0.35
C GLU A 30 15.14 2.38 -0.17
N ASN A 31 14.00 1.75 -0.44
CA ASN A 31 13.93 0.41 -1.03
C ASN A 31 14.53 0.40 -2.43
N ALA A 32 14.14 1.34 -3.31
CA ALA A 32 14.71 1.44 -4.65
C ALA A 32 16.23 1.71 -4.62
N LEU A 33 16.71 2.48 -3.64
CA LEU A 33 18.13 2.75 -3.45
C LEU A 33 18.88 1.50 -2.95
N ALA A 34 18.27 0.71 -2.08
CA ALA A 34 18.82 -0.55 -1.59
C ALA A 34 18.93 -1.57 -2.74
N ASP A 35 17.87 -1.73 -3.52
CA ASP A 35 17.81 -2.66 -4.65
C ASP A 35 18.85 -2.29 -5.73
N ASP A 36 18.96 -1.00 -6.10
CA ASP A 36 19.97 -0.57 -7.08
C ASP A 36 21.40 -0.84 -6.57
N ARG A 37 21.66 -0.62 -5.27
CA ARG A 37 22.96 -0.92 -4.66
C ARG A 37 23.27 -2.41 -4.65
N GLU A 38 22.31 -3.26 -4.33
CA GLU A 38 22.47 -4.72 -4.32
C GLU A 38 22.78 -5.25 -5.71
N VAL A 39 22.00 -4.82 -6.72
CA VAL A 39 22.22 -5.24 -8.10
C VAL A 39 23.54 -4.68 -8.66
N ALA A 40 23.92 -3.46 -8.28
CA ALA A 40 25.21 -2.88 -8.64
C ALA A 40 26.39 -3.65 -8.02
N ALA A 41 26.26 -4.10 -6.77
CA ALA A 41 27.26 -4.93 -6.11
C ALA A 41 27.42 -6.28 -6.80
N THR A 42 26.30 -6.99 -7.03
CA THR A 42 26.26 -8.26 -7.77
C THR A 42 26.89 -8.15 -9.15
N THR A 43 26.52 -7.10 -9.91
CA THR A 43 27.11 -6.83 -11.24
C THR A 43 28.63 -6.66 -11.15
N SER A 44 29.12 -5.92 -10.15
CA SER A 44 30.55 -5.66 -9.96
C SER A 44 31.33 -6.93 -9.59
N GLU A 45 30.73 -7.82 -8.78
CA GLU A 45 31.31 -9.11 -8.43
C GLU A 45 31.42 -10.04 -9.65
N LEU A 46 30.37 -10.14 -10.44
CA LEU A 46 30.37 -10.93 -11.68
C LEU A 46 31.42 -10.40 -12.68
N GLU A 47 31.55 -9.09 -12.84
CA GLU A 47 32.58 -8.49 -13.70
C GLU A 47 34.01 -8.78 -13.20
N ALA A 48 34.20 -8.85 -11.88
CA ALA A 48 35.47 -9.23 -11.28
C ALA A 48 35.82 -10.71 -11.54
N GLN A 49 34.83 -11.60 -11.55
CA GLN A 49 34.98 -13.03 -11.87
C GLN A 49 35.23 -13.27 -13.37
N GLU A 50 34.55 -12.52 -14.25
CA GLU A 50 34.68 -12.65 -15.70
C GLU A 50 36.08 -12.24 -16.21
N LYS A 51 36.63 -11.18 -15.62
CA LYS A 51 37.89 -10.56 -16.05
C LYS A 51 39.09 -11.52 -16.14
N PRO A 52 39.43 -12.34 -15.11
CA PRO A 52 40.53 -13.29 -15.20
C PRO A 52 40.29 -14.40 -16.23
N LEU A 53 39.03 -14.83 -16.43
CA LEU A 53 38.68 -15.87 -17.41
C LEU A 53 38.83 -15.35 -18.85
N LYS A 54 38.35 -14.13 -19.15
CA LYS A 54 38.58 -13.45 -20.44
C LYS A 54 40.06 -13.20 -20.73
N GLY A 55 40.87 -12.98 -19.69
CA GLY A 55 42.30 -12.70 -19.81
C GLY A 55 43.17 -13.93 -20.14
N LYS A 56 42.64 -15.15 -20.05
CA LYS A 56 43.37 -16.40 -20.33
C LYS A 56 43.39 -16.72 -21.83
N PHE A 57 44.58 -16.95 -22.37
CA PHE A 57 44.79 -17.30 -23.78
C PHE A 57 44.47 -18.77 -24.08
N PHE A 58 44.64 -19.64 -23.08
CA PHE A 58 44.21 -21.03 -23.11
C PHE A 58 43.33 -21.26 -21.88
N ARG A 59 42.09 -21.70 -22.11
CA ARG A 59 41.12 -22.08 -21.09
C ARG A 59 40.91 -23.60 -21.18
N SER A 60 40.68 -24.22 -20.03
CA SER A 60 40.14 -25.58 -19.94
C SER A 60 38.65 -25.57 -20.26
N ASP A 61 38.08 -26.75 -20.58
CA ASP A 61 36.65 -26.89 -20.85
C ASP A 61 35.78 -26.43 -19.66
N GLU A 62 36.27 -26.59 -18.43
CA GLU A 62 35.62 -26.13 -17.20
C GLU A 62 35.62 -24.59 -17.11
N GLU A 63 36.75 -23.95 -17.39
CA GLU A 63 36.85 -22.48 -17.42
C GLU A 63 36.05 -21.84 -18.56
N ASP A 64 35.88 -22.54 -19.68
CA ASP A 64 35.01 -22.12 -20.78
C ASP A 64 33.53 -22.18 -20.36
N TYR A 65 33.13 -23.25 -19.69
CA TYR A 65 31.78 -23.38 -19.13
C TYR A 65 31.48 -22.33 -18.06
N GLU A 66 32.40 -22.11 -17.11
CA GLU A 66 32.28 -21.06 -16.10
C GLU A 66 32.15 -19.66 -16.73
N LEU A 67 32.93 -19.37 -17.77
CA LEU A 67 32.84 -18.09 -18.45
C LEU A 67 31.49 -17.89 -19.14
N GLU A 68 30.94 -18.94 -19.76
CA GLU A 68 29.61 -18.89 -20.38
C GLU A 68 28.51 -18.63 -19.34
N GLN A 69 28.57 -19.27 -18.17
CA GLN A 69 27.64 -19.02 -17.07
C GLN A 69 27.73 -17.57 -16.56
N ILE A 70 28.94 -17.11 -16.22
CA ILE A 70 29.14 -15.72 -15.74
C ILE A 70 28.68 -14.70 -16.79
N GLN A 71 28.87 -14.98 -18.08
CA GLN A 71 28.38 -14.10 -19.15
C GLN A 71 26.86 -14.04 -19.21
N GLN A 72 26.19 -15.17 -19.01
CA GLN A 72 24.74 -15.21 -18.94
C GLN A 72 24.24 -14.44 -17.71
N ASP A 73 24.81 -14.70 -16.53
CA ASP A 73 24.46 -14.00 -15.30
C ASP A 73 24.71 -12.49 -15.42
N LEU A 74 25.80 -12.07 -16.10
CA LEU A 74 26.08 -10.65 -16.37
C LEU A 74 25.06 -10.00 -17.30
N ILE A 75 24.46 -10.74 -18.24
CA ILE A 75 23.39 -10.22 -19.09
C ILE A 75 22.16 -9.92 -18.24
N GLU A 76 21.80 -10.87 -17.36
CA GLU A 76 20.66 -10.76 -16.46
C GLU A 76 20.86 -9.64 -15.43
N ALA A 77 22.00 -9.63 -14.73
CA ALA A 77 22.34 -8.59 -13.76
C ALA A 77 22.38 -7.18 -14.37
N ARG A 78 22.86 -7.04 -15.62
CA ARG A 78 22.84 -5.74 -16.33
C ARG A 78 21.44 -5.32 -16.75
N GLN A 79 20.54 -6.27 -16.99
CA GLN A 79 19.15 -5.95 -17.29
C GLN A 79 18.44 -5.51 -16.01
N ALA A 80 18.55 -6.28 -14.93
CA ALA A 80 18.07 -5.91 -13.60
C ALA A 80 18.58 -4.52 -13.18
N ARG A 81 19.87 -4.23 -13.42
CA ARG A 81 20.44 -2.92 -13.09
C ARG A 81 19.76 -1.76 -13.82
N LYS A 82 19.34 -1.95 -15.07
CA LYS A 82 18.63 -0.89 -15.80
C LYS A 82 17.25 -0.65 -15.20
N GLU A 83 16.60 -1.72 -14.74
CA GLU A 83 15.29 -1.68 -14.11
C GLU A 83 15.39 -0.97 -12.76
N THR A 84 16.26 -1.41 -11.85
CA THR A 84 16.46 -0.79 -10.53
C THR A 84 16.94 0.66 -10.61
N THR A 85 17.82 1.00 -11.56
CA THR A 85 18.25 2.40 -11.78
C THR A 85 17.09 3.27 -12.27
N GLN A 86 16.18 2.71 -13.07
CA GLN A 86 15.00 3.44 -13.54
C GLN A 86 14.00 3.62 -12.40
N GLU A 87 13.75 2.59 -11.59
CA GLU A 87 12.90 2.67 -10.39
C GLU A 87 13.43 3.70 -9.38
N LEU A 88 14.73 3.69 -9.09
CA LEU A 88 15.36 4.70 -8.21
C LEU A 88 15.18 6.12 -8.74
N LYS A 89 15.24 6.31 -10.06
CA LYS A 89 15.00 7.60 -10.69
C LYS A 89 13.54 8.02 -10.57
N ASP A 90 12.60 7.08 -10.71
CA ASP A 90 11.18 7.36 -10.58
C ASP A 90 10.79 7.65 -9.11
N ALA A 91 11.52 7.08 -8.15
CA ALA A 91 11.39 7.35 -6.72
C ALA A 91 12.19 8.59 -6.23
N GLU A 92 13.06 9.19 -7.05
CA GLU A 92 13.87 10.37 -6.68
C GLU A 92 13.05 11.53 -6.10
N PRO A 93 11.83 11.85 -6.59
CA PRO A 93 10.99 12.89 -6.00
C PRO A 93 10.61 12.65 -4.54
N ASN A 94 10.73 11.41 -4.04
CA ASN A 94 10.43 11.07 -2.65
C ASN A 94 11.64 11.25 -1.72
N HIS A 95 12.81 11.59 -2.25
CA HIS A 95 13.99 11.91 -1.46
C HIS A 95 13.90 13.36 -0.93
N LEU A 96 13.25 13.51 0.22
CA LEU A 96 12.91 14.84 0.77
C LEU A 96 14.13 15.51 1.39
N SER A 97 14.64 16.57 0.75
CA SER A 97 15.72 17.40 1.31
C SER A 97 15.21 18.51 2.22
N ILE A 98 15.97 18.90 3.23
CA ILE A 98 15.63 20.05 4.09
C ILE A 98 15.43 21.31 3.26
N ALA A 99 16.25 21.53 2.23
CA ALA A 99 16.17 22.71 1.38
C ALA A 99 14.83 22.80 0.64
N LEU A 100 14.29 21.66 0.18
CA LEU A 100 12.97 21.58 -0.46
C LEU A 100 11.87 21.95 0.55
N ILE A 101 11.93 21.38 1.76
CA ILE A 101 10.96 21.65 2.82
C ILE A 101 10.96 23.13 3.23
N GLU A 102 12.14 23.74 3.40
CA GLU A 102 12.23 25.15 3.82
C GLU A 102 11.74 26.14 2.75
N GLN A 103 11.86 25.81 1.47
CA GLN A 103 11.60 26.76 0.37
C GLN A 103 10.23 26.58 -0.27
N ASP A 104 9.82 25.34 -0.52
CA ASP A 104 8.67 25.03 -1.37
C ASP A 104 7.57 24.26 -0.62
N GLU A 105 7.94 23.46 0.40
CA GLU A 105 7.02 22.53 1.07
C GLU A 105 6.94 22.74 2.60
N SER A 106 7.05 23.99 3.07
CA SER A 106 7.08 24.32 4.51
C SER A 106 5.87 23.83 5.31
N GLY A 107 4.74 23.58 4.64
CA GLY A 107 3.55 23.00 5.26
C GLY A 107 3.70 21.53 5.68
N LEU A 108 4.73 20.82 5.22
CA LEU A 108 5.06 19.45 5.68
C LEU A 108 5.91 19.44 6.96
N GLU A 109 6.52 20.57 7.33
CA GLU A 109 7.39 20.69 8.51
C GLU A 109 6.73 20.15 9.80
N PRO A 110 5.42 20.40 10.09
CA PRO A 110 4.78 19.85 11.28
C PRO A 110 4.79 18.32 11.33
N PHE A 111 4.52 17.65 10.20
CA PHE A 111 4.53 16.19 10.11
C PHE A 111 5.94 15.63 10.30
N LEU A 112 6.91 16.14 9.54
CA LEU A 112 8.30 15.68 9.57
C LEU A 112 8.92 15.89 10.95
N LYS A 113 8.67 17.05 11.58
CA LYS A 113 9.14 17.32 12.94
C LYS A 113 8.54 16.37 13.96
N HIS A 114 7.27 16.02 13.82
CA HIS A 114 6.65 15.04 14.71
C HIS A 114 7.25 13.64 14.48
N MET A 115 7.45 13.20 13.23
CA MET A 115 8.11 11.93 12.92
C MET A 115 9.54 11.88 13.49
N GLU A 116 10.32 12.96 13.36
CA GLU A 116 11.68 13.06 13.92
C GLU A 116 11.66 13.01 15.46
N GLN A 117 10.76 13.74 16.11
CA GLN A 117 10.60 13.72 17.58
C GLN A 117 10.25 12.33 18.13
N ARG A 118 9.56 11.53 17.32
CA ARG A 118 9.17 10.15 17.64
C ARG A 118 10.23 9.12 17.26
N GLY A 119 11.32 9.58 16.64
CA GLY A 119 12.42 8.73 16.22
C GLY A 119 12.07 7.82 15.05
N VAL A 120 11.07 8.16 14.24
CA VAL A 120 10.67 7.40 13.04
C VAL A 120 11.62 7.74 11.89
N ILE A 121 11.99 9.02 11.76
CA ILE A 121 12.91 9.51 10.74
C ILE A 121 14.07 10.30 11.36
N HIS A 122 15.11 10.53 10.57
CA HIS A 122 16.25 11.38 10.89
C HIS A 122 16.72 12.12 9.65
N VAL A 123 17.65 13.07 9.83
CA VAL A 123 18.34 13.75 8.73
C VAL A 123 19.70 13.08 8.49
N ASP A 124 19.97 12.68 7.27
CA ASP A 124 21.21 12.03 6.85
C ASP A 124 22.37 13.02 6.57
N GLU A 125 23.52 12.50 6.12
CA GLU A 125 24.70 13.33 5.79
C GLU A 125 24.48 14.24 4.56
N GLN A 126 23.48 13.95 3.75
CA GLN A 126 23.09 14.65 2.54
C GLN A 126 22.07 15.76 2.83
N ASN A 127 21.62 15.90 4.08
CA ASN A 127 20.54 16.79 4.51
C ASN A 127 19.17 16.40 3.93
N CYS A 128 18.94 15.09 3.80
CA CYS A 128 17.67 14.50 3.43
C CYS A 128 17.06 13.74 4.61
N PHE A 129 15.73 13.66 4.63
CA PHE A 129 15.02 12.82 5.57
C PHE A 129 15.16 11.35 5.16
N ALA A 130 15.46 10.50 6.14
CA ALA A 130 15.59 9.06 5.98
C ALA A 130 14.92 8.33 7.16
N SER A 131 14.43 7.12 6.91
CA SER A 131 13.88 6.24 7.92
C SER A 131 14.94 5.84 8.94
N THR A 132 14.47 5.36 10.08
CA THR A 132 15.27 4.75 11.14
C THR A 132 14.82 3.31 11.32
N GLU A 133 15.53 2.50 12.13
CA GLU A 133 15.05 1.16 12.48
C GLU A 133 13.63 1.13 13.10
N GLN A 134 13.21 2.24 13.73
CA GLN A 134 11.84 2.36 14.22
C GLN A 134 10.88 2.69 13.07
N GLY A 135 11.26 3.60 12.17
CA GLY A 135 10.49 3.90 10.97
C GLY A 135 10.27 2.68 10.08
N ASP A 136 11.29 1.85 9.91
CA ASP A 136 11.20 0.61 9.14
C ASP A 136 10.15 -0.33 9.72
N LYS A 137 10.11 -0.47 11.05
CA LYS A 137 9.09 -1.29 11.74
C LYS A 137 7.69 -0.73 11.57
N VAL A 138 7.54 0.59 11.61
CA VAL A 138 6.25 1.24 11.35
C VAL A 138 5.80 0.96 9.92
N TYR A 139 6.72 1.05 8.98
CA TYR A 139 6.43 0.77 7.58
C TYR A 139 6.09 -0.70 7.36
N GLU A 140 6.84 -1.65 7.94
CA GLU A 140 6.52 -3.08 7.91
C GLU A 140 5.09 -3.33 8.41
N GLN A 141 4.69 -2.70 9.51
CA GLN A 141 3.32 -2.81 10.03
C GLN A 141 2.27 -2.16 9.10
N LEU A 142 2.59 -1.06 8.43
CA LEU A 142 1.73 -0.46 7.40
C LEU A 142 1.55 -1.42 6.21
N VAL A 143 2.62 -2.09 5.78
CA VAL A 143 2.58 -3.11 4.72
C VAL A 143 1.72 -4.31 5.15
N GLU A 144 1.85 -4.78 6.40
CA GLU A 144 0.96 -5.82 6.96
C GLU A 144 -0.50 -5.37 6.98
N GLN A 145 -0.78 -4.11 7.31
CA GLN A 145 -2.14 -3.54 7.23
C GLN A 145 -2.68 -3.51 5.80
N LEU A 146 -1.85 -3.14 4.82
CA LEU A 146 -2.24 -3.13 3.41
C LEU A 146 -2.55 -4.54 2.90
N ASP A 147 -1.70 -5.53 3.20
CA ASP A 147 -1.95 -6.93 2.81
C ASP A 147 -3.23 -7.48 3.46
N SER A 148 -3.43 -7.16 4.75
CA SER A 148 -4.66 -7.49 5.47
C SER A 148 -5.88 -6.81 4.84
N TYR A 149 -5.81 -5.53 4.48
CA TYR A 149 -6.89 -4.80 3.83
C TYR A 149 -7.24 -5.45 2.47
N VAL A 150 -6.24 -5.68 1.62
CA VAL A 150 -6.44 -6.30 0.29
C VAL A 150 -7.06 -7.68 0.44
N THR A 151 -6.64 -8.45 1.43
CA THR A 151 -7.15 -9.80 1.63
C THR A 151 -8.57 -9.83 2.20
N HIS A 152 -8.88 -8.99 3.18
CA HIS A 152 -10.12 -9.13 3.96
C HIS A 152 -11.20 -8.10 3.64
N PHE A 153 -10.86 -6.97 3.00
CA PHE A 153 -11.80 -5.87 2.77
C PHE A 153 -12.03 -5.59 1.28
N ASP A 154 -11.04 -5.76 0.42
CA ASP A 154 -11.15 -5.40 -1.00
C ASP A 154 -12.25 -6.17 -1.75
N VAL A 155 -12.58 -7.38 -1.28
CA VAL A 155 -13.71 -8.19 -1.79
C VAL A 155 -15.05 -7.44 -1.72
N TYR A 156 -15.21 -6.49 -0.80
CA TYR A 156 -16.45 -5.73 -0.59
C TYR A 156 -16.52 -4.42 -1.38
N ALA A 157 -15.53 -4.12 -2.24
CA ALA A 157 -15.52 -2.89 -3.03
C ALA A 157 -16.62 -2.85 -4.12
N TYR A 158 -17.06 -4.02 -4.59
CA TYR A 158 -18.03 -4.15 -5.68
C TYR A 158 -19.04 -5.27 -5.39
N VAL A 159 -20.07 -4.94 -4.61
CA VAL A 159 -21.14 -5.86 -4.23
C VAL A 159 -22.42 -5.53 -4.98
N ASP A 160 -23.03 -6.54 -5.59
CA ASP A 160 -24.35 -6.45 -6.20
C ASP A 160 -25.41 -6.76 -5.14
N LEU A 161 -26.11 -5.72 -4.68
CA LEU A 161 -27.17 -5.84 -3.69
C LEU A 161 -28.47 -6.45 -4.24
N GLU A 162 -28.64 -6.53 -5.56
CA GLU A 162 -29.81 -7.15 -6.19
C GLU A 162 -29.63 -8.65 -6.40
N GLU A 163 -28.48 -9.07 -6.97
CA GLU A 163 -28.20 -10.49 -7.26
C GLU A 163 -27.40 -11.20 -6.15
N GLY A 164 -26.85 -10.47 -5.17
CA GLY A 164 -26.03 -11.03 -4.08
C GLY A 164 -24.62 -11.46 -4.53
N GLY A 165 -24.10 -10.85 -5.59
CA GLY A 165 -22.81 -11.19 -6.18
C GLY A 165 -21.67 -10.25 -5.77
N PHE A 166 -20.44 -10.71 -5.93
CA PHE A 166 -19.22 -9.91 -5.74
C PHE A 166 -18.46 -9.85 -7.05
N ALA A 167 -18.07 -8.65 -7.50
CA ALA A 167 -17.30 -8.52 -8.72
C ALA A 167 -15.86 -8.99 -8.51
N ASP A 168 -15.26 -9.53 -9.56
CA ASP A 168 -13.82 -9.66 -9.73
C ASP A 168 -13.30 -8.49 -10.58
N PRO A 169 -12.53 -7.55 -10.01
CA PRO A 169 -12.04 -6.38 -10.74
C PRO A 169 -11.21 -6.70 -11.98
N GLU A 170 -10.62 -7.89 -12.08
CA GLU A 170 -9.82 -8.30 -13.23
C GLU A 170 -10.66 -8.79 -14.40
N THR A 171 -11.85 -9.33 -14.13
CA THR A 171 -12.66 -10.01 -15.16
C THR A 171 -14.02 -9.39 -15.42
N ASP A 172 -14.58 -8.70 -14.43
CA ASP A 172 -15.93 -8.15 -14.51
C ASP A 172 -15.94 -6.70 -15.04
N LEU A 173 -17.04 -6.35 -15.69
CA LEU A 173 -17.26 -4.98 -16.14
C LEU A 173 -17.81 -4.15 -14.98
N LEU A 174 -16.97 -3.25 -14.46
CA LEU A 174 -17.30 -2.38 -13.33
C LEU A 174 -18.00 -1.08 -13.75
N GLU A 175 -18.19 -0.86 -15.05
CA GLU A 175 -18.88 0.31 -15.60
C GLU A 175 -20.40 0.12 -15.50
N ASP A 176 -21.03 0.48 -14.38
CA ASP A 176 -22.47 0.77 -14.22
C ASP A 176 -22.80 1.03 -12.73
N ASN A 177 -23.96 1.65 -12.43
CA ASN A 177 -24.45 1.85 -11.06
C ASN A 177 -24.93 0.55 -10.35
N ARG A 178 -24.52 -0.62 -10.85
CA ARG A 178 -24.88 -1.94 -10.30
C ARG A 178 -24.12 -2.22 -9.01
N TRP A 179 -22.86 -1.80 -8.96
CA TRP A 179 -21.94 -2.16 -7.89
C TRP A 179 -22.03 -1.16 -6.74
N SER A 180 -22.17 -1.69 -5.54
CA SER A 180 -22.12 -0.93 -4.30
C SER A 180 -20.82 -1.23 -3.57
N ASP A 181 -20.13 -0.19 -3.12
CA ASP A 181 -19.02 -0.34 -2.18
C ASP A 181 -19.60 -0.50 -0.77
N LEU A 182 -19.25 -1.59 -0.10
CA LEU A 182 -19.73 -1.90 1.24
C LEU A 182 -18.59 -1.96 2.26
N ARG A 183 -17.36 -1.56 1.89
CA ARG A 183 -16.19 -1.64 2.78
C ARG A 183 -16.40 -0.88 4.09
N VAL A 184 -17.04 0.29 4.03
CA VAL A 184 -17.40 1.09 5.21
C VAL A 184 -18.42 0.38 6.09
N ALA A 185 -19.54 -0.08 5.52
CA ALA A 185 -20.57 -0.80 6.27
C ALA A 185 -20.02 -2.09 6.93
N VAL A 186 -19.17 -2.82 6.21
CA VAL A 186 -18.47 -4.00 6.73
C VAL A 186 -17.52 -3.62 7.87
N ALA A 187 -16.74 -2.55 7.74
CA ALA A 187 -15.85 -2.07 8.79
C ALA A 187 -16.63 -1.73 10.07
N GLU A 188 -17.73 -0.99 9.93
CA GLU A 188 -18.61 -0.63 11.04
C GLU A 188 -19.17 -1.86 11.76
N HIS A 189 -19.70 -2.83 11.00
CA HIS A 189 -20.24 -4.07 11.58
C HIS A 189 -19.15 -4.91 12.27
N LYS A 190 -17.93 -4.95 11.71
CA LYS A 190 -16.78 -5.64 12.31
C LYS A 190 -16.13 -4.89 13.48
N GLY A 191 -16.54 -3.65 13.75
CA GLY A 191 -15.94 -2.81 14.79
C GLY A 191 -14.55 -2.27 14.44
N VAL A 192 -14.24 -2.19 13.14
CA VAL A 192 -13.02 -1.60 12.61
C VAL A 192 -13.29 -0.14 12.26
N ASP A 193 -12.30 0.74 12.47
CA ASP A 193 -12.42 2.14 12.07
C ASP A 193 -12.60 2.28 10.55
N PRO A 194 -13.74 2.84 10.06
CA PRO A 194 -13.97 3.02 8.64
C PRO A 194 -12.96 3.95 7.97
N TYR A 195 -12.43 4.95 8.71
CA TYR A 195 -11.44 5.87 8.19
C TYR A 195 -10.13 5.16 7.86
N ARG A 196 -9.67 4.25 8.73
CA ARG A 196 -8.54 3.37 8.44
C ARG A 196 -8.76 2.52 7.19
N VAL A 197 -9.94 1.92 7.02
CA VAL A 197 -10.24 1.06 5.86
C VAL A 197 -10.20 1.86 4.56
N VAL A 198 -10.80 3.05 4.54
CA VAL A 198 -10.76 3.93 3.36
C VAL A 198 -9.35 4.49 3.12
N PHE A 199 -8.60 4.83 4.17
CA PHE A 199 -7.20 5.22 4.05
C PHE A 199 -6.37 4.12 3.36
N LEU A 200 -6.48 2.87 3.81
CA LEU A 200 -5.75 1.74 3.21
C LEU A 200 -6.21 1.46 1.78
N ALA A 201 -7.51 1.60 1.49
CA ALA A 201 -8.05 1.49 0.14
C ALA A 201 -7.44 2.52 -0.82
N MET A 202 -7.44 3.80 -0.42
CA MET A 202 -6.88 4.89 -1.22
C MET A 202 -5.35 4.76 -1.35
N LEU A 203 -4.66 4.29 -0.33
CA LEU A 203 -3.22 4.04 -0.37
C LEU A 203 -2.89 2.88 -1.32
N SER A 204 -3.60 1.75 -1.21
CA SER A 204 -3.42 0.57 -2.07
C SER A 204 -3.71 0.86 -3.55
N ALA A 205 -4.63 1.78 -3.84
CA ALA A 205 -4.97 2.21 -5.20
C ALA A 205 -4.15 3.43 -5.68
N GLU A 206 -3.17 3.90 -4.89
CA GLU A 206 -2.37 5.10 -5.14
C GLU A 206 -3.16 6.41 -5.35
N VAL A 207 -4.43 6.47 -4.95
CA VAL A 207 -5.35 7.60 -5.18
C VAL A 207 -4.80 8.90 -4.61
N PHE A 208 -4.16 8.86 -3.43
CA PHE A 208 -3.57 10.05 -2.80
C PHE A 208 -2.52 10.74 -3.68
N PHE A 209 -1.93 10.03 -4.63
CA PHE A 209 -0.76 10.48 -5.38
C PHE A 209 -1.06 10.73 -6.87
N GLU A 210 -2.30 10.50 -7.31
CA GLU A 210 -2.74 10.84 -8.67
C GLU A 210 -2.59 12.35 -8.95
N ASN A 211 -2.80 13.19 -7.94
CA ASN A 211 -2.51 14.61 -8.01
C ASN A 211 -1.00 14.87 -7.74
N PRO A 212 -0.24 15.44 -8.71
CA PRO A 212 1.15 15.82 -8.46
C PRO A 212 1.34 16.83 -7.32
N GLU A 213 0.30 17.58 -6.96
CA GLU A 213 0.31 18.54 -5.85
C GLU A 213 -0.12 17.93 -4.51
N TRP A 214 -0.19 16.60 -4.37
CA TRP A 214 -0.65 15.92 -3.14
C TRP A 214 0.03 16.39 -1.85
N ARG A 215 1.30 16.81 -1.90
CA ARG A 215 2.03 17.35 -0.75
C ARG A 215 1.48 18.70 -0.30
N PHE A 216 1.07 19.52 -1.25
CA PHE A 216 0.38 20.77 -0.96
C PHE A 216 -0.99 20.47 -0.34
N ASP A 217 -1.73 19.51 -0.91
CA ASP A 217 -3.03 19.10 -0.38
C ASP A 217 -2.91 18.52 1.04
N LEU A 218 -1.87 17.74 1.31
CA LEU A 218 -1.54 17.23 2.65
C LEU A 218 -1.26 18.38 3.61
N ALA A 219 -0.44 19.34 3.19
CA ALA A 219 -0.04 20.49 3.99
C ALA A 219 -1.22 21.41 4.38
N VAL A 220 -2.20 21.59 3.47
CA VAL A 220 -3.39 22.42 3.75
C VAL A 220 -4.57 21.62 4.29
N GLY A 221 -4.46 20.29 4.32
CA GLY A 221 -5.45 19.36 4.87
C GLY A 221 -6.53 18.90 3.89
N SER A 222 -6.59 19.46 2.66
CA SER A 222 -7.59 19.10 1.64
C SER A 222 -7.49 17.65 1.19
N LEU A 223 -6.32 17.02 1.33
CA LEU A 223 -6.13 15.61 1.01
C LEU A 223 -7.07 14.70 1.82
N PHE A 224 -7.39 15.09 3.06
CA PHE A 224 -8.26 14.31 3.94
C PHE A 224 -9.74 14.68 3.82
N ASP A 225 -10.08 15.79 3.14
CA ASP A 225 -11.47 16.16 2.91
C ASP A 225 -12.15 15.15 1.97
N GLU A 226 -11.41 14.64 0.96
CA GLU A 226 -11.90 13.60 0.06
C GLU A 226 -12.10 12.27 0.79
N LEU A 227 -11.09 11.84 1.57
CA LEU A 227 -11.18 10.65 2.41
C LEU A 227 -12.41 10.73 3.35
N GLU A 228 -12.61 11.88 3.99
CA GLU A 228 -13.74 12.11 4.86
C GLU A 228 -15.07 12.07 4.11
N ALA A 229 -15.17 12.71 2.95
CA ALA A 229 -16.36 12.63 2.11
C ALA A 229 -16.65 11.19 1.69
N THR A 230 -15.64 10.41 1.28
CA THR A 230 -15.80 9.00 0.94
C THR A 230 -16.37 8.21 2.09
N VAL A 231 -15.88 8.38 3.33
CA VAL A 231 -16.44 7.65 4.48
C VAL A 231 -17.88 8.08 4.80
N GLN A 232 -18.17 9.38 4.70
CA GLN A 232 -19.46 9.94 5.08
C GLN A 232 -20.57 9.62 4.08
N ASP A 233 -20.25 9.51 2.79
CA ASP A 233 -21.22 9.28 1.70
C ASP A 233 -21.55 7.79 1.47
N GLN A 234 -20.86 6.87 2.15
CA GLN A 234 -21.04 5.43 1.98
C GLN A 234 -22.29 4.88 2.65
N ILE A 235 -22.85 3.82 2.08
CA ILE A 235 -24.05 3.14 2.57
C ILE A 235 -23.84 2.71 4.03
N ALA A 236 -24.77 3.05 4.92
CA ALA A 236 -24.77 2.60 6.30
C ALA A 236 -25.48 1.24 6.44
N VAL A 237 -25.13 0.48 7.48
CA VAL A 237 -25.75 -0.84 7.76
C VAL A 237 -27.28 -0.72 7.84
N GLU A 238 -27.81 0.35 8.44
CA GLU A 238 -29.25 0.54 8.56
C GLU A 238 -29.96 0.81 7.23
N GLU A 239 -29.23 1.22 6.20
CA GLU A 239 -29.75 1.51 4.85
C GLU A 239 -29.84 0.26 3.97
N LEU A 240 -29.23 -0.85 4.40
CA LEU A 240 -29.28 -2.13 3.69
C LEU A 240 -30.59 -2.90 3.89
N GLY A 241 -31.36 -2.55 4.93
CA GLY A 241 -32.62 -3.24 5.24
C GLY A 241 -33.69 -3.01 4.17
N TYR A 242 -34.48 -4.04 3.89
CA TYR A 242 -35.56 -4.00 2.90
C TYR A 242 -36.79 -4.77 3.37
N GLU A 243 -37.93 -4.56 2.70
CA GLU A 243 -39.17 -5.30 2.95
C GLU A 243 -39.57 -6.02 1.66
N ASP A 244 -39.85 -7.32 1.77
CA ASP A 244 -40.30 -8.17 0.67
C ASP A 244 -41.62 -8.91 1.00
N ASP A 245 -42.01 -9.85 0.14
CA ASP A 245 -43.23 -10.64 0.31
C ASP A 245 -43.18 -11.58 1.53
N GLU A 246 -42.00 -11.86 2.09
CA GLU A 246 -41.77 -12.74 3.24
C GLU A 246 -41.61 -11.96 4.55
N GLY A 247 -41.26 -10.67 4.49
CA GLY A 247 -41.29 -9.74 5.62
C GLY A 247 -40.24 -8.62 5.55
N GLU A 248 -40.02 -7.97 6.69
CA GLU A 248 -38.94 -6.99 6.86
C GLU A 248 -37.63 -7.73 7.16
N VAL A 249 -36.61 -7.48 6.34
CA VAL A 249 -35.24 -7.95 6.53
C VAL A 249 -34.41 -6.78 7.07
N SER A 250 -33.75 -6.98 8.21
CA SER A 250 -32.94 -5.93 8.81
C SER A 250 -31.60 -5.78 8.10
N GLY A 251 -31.07 -4.56 8.06
CA GLY A 251 -29.75 -4.32 7.47
C GLY A 251 -28.61 -5.07 8.19
N GLU A 252 -28.78 -5.38 9.48
CA GLU A 252 -27.87 -6.24 10.25
C GLU A 252 -27.85 -7.68 9.72
N ASP A 253 -29.01 -8.22 9.33
CA ASP A 253 -29.08 -9.56 8.74
C ASP A 253 -28.45 -9.56 7.35
N VAL A 254 -28.67 -8.51 6.56
CA VAL A 254 -28.08 -8.34 5.21
C VAL A 254 -26.56 -8.25 5.28
N ILE A 255 -26.01 -7.38 6.13
CA ILE A 255 -24.55 -7.21 6.21
C ILE A 255 -23.87 -8.47 6.77
N ALA A 256 -24.52 -9.20 7.69
CA ALA A 256 -23.97 -10.44 8.22
C ALA A 256 -23.85 -11.53 7.14
N ASP A 257 -24.87 -11.67 6.29
CA ASP A 257 -24.86 -12.60 5.15
C ASP A 257 -23.80 -12.20 4.11
N ILE A 258 -23.72 -10.92 3.75
CA ILE A 258 -22.68 -10.39 2.85
C ILE A 258 -21.28 -10.67 3.41
N ILE A 259 -21.06 -10.45 4.71
CA ILE A 259 -19.76 -10.73 5.33
C ILE A 259 -19.43 -12.22 5.29
N GLU A 260 -20.38 -13.11 5.57
CA GLU A 260 -20.19 -14.56 5.50
C GLU A 260 -19.76 -14.98 4.08
N GLN A 261 -20.51 -14.57 3.06
CA GLN A 261 -20.23 -14.90 1.67
C GLN A 261 -18.89 -14.29 1.20
N GLY A 262 -18.66 -13.00 1.46
CA GLY A 262 -17.44 -12.31 1.08
C GLY A 262 -16.19 -12.87 1.78
N SER A 263 -16.30 -13.33 3.03
CA SER A 263 -15.17 -13.94 3.76
C SER A 263 -14.76 -15.28 3.15
N VAL A 264 -15.73 -16.07 2.67
CA VAL A 264 -15.46 -17.31 1.93
C VAL A 264 -14.73 -16.98 0.63
N LEU A 265 -15.24 -16.02 -0.15
CA LEU A 265 -14.64 -15.62 -1.42
C LEU A 265 -13.22 -15.03 -1.25
N ALA A 266 -13.01 -14.18 -0.25
CA ALA A 266 -11.70 -13.62 0.11
C ALA A 266 -10.66 -14.72 0.36
N LYS A 267 -11.06 -15.76 1.12
CA LYS A 267 -10.20 -16.91 1.39
C LYS A 267 -9.90 -17.71 0.12
N GLU A 268 -10.89 -17.92 -0.75
CA GLU A 268 -10.69 -18.60 -2.03
C GLU A 268 -9.72 -17.83 -2.94
N ARG A 269 -9.90 -16.51 -3.07
CA ARG A 269 -8.98 -15.62 -3.82
C ARG A 269 -7.57 -15.65 -3.25
N PHE A 270 -7.44 -15.64 -1.92
CA PHE A 270 -6.13 -15.75 -1.26
C PHE A 270 -5.45 -17.10 -1.53
N GLN A 271 -6.20 -18.20 -1.48
CA GLN A 271 -5.67 -19.53 -1.78
C GLN A 271 -5.20 -19.66 -3.23
N ALA A 272 -5.96 -19.11 -4.17
CA ALA A 272 -5.57 -19.09 -5.59
C ALA A 272 -4.27 -18.32 -5.83
N ARG A 273 -4.09 -17.15 -5.18
CA ARG A 273 -2.83 -16.37 -5.23
C ARG A 273 -1.65 -17.14 -4.61
N GLN A 274 -1.87 -17.76 -3.45
CA GLN A 274 -0.85 -18.58 -2.79
C GLN A 274 -0.32 -19.75 -3.63
N GLU A 275 -1.20 -20.43 -4.36
CA GLU A 275 -0.81 -21.53 -5.25
C GLU A 275 0.07 -21.05 -6.42
N ALA A 276 0.01 -19.77 -6.77
CA ALA A 276 0.84 -19.16 -7.80
C ALA A 276 2.21 -18.67 -7.28
N GLU A 277 2.28 -18.21 -6.02
CA GLU A 277 3.45 -17.48 -5.50
C GLU A 277 4.29 -18.26 -4.47
N GLU A 278 3.83 -19.42 -3.98
CA GLU A 278 4.46 -20.27 -2.93
C GLU A 278 4.81 -19.53 -1.61
N GLN A 279 4.13 -19.88 -0.50
CA GLN A 279 4.45 -19.53 0.91
C GLN A 279 3.83 -18.26 1.55
N ALA A 280 2.65 -17.77 1.13
CA ALA A 280 1.99 -16.68 1.86
C ALA A 280 1.10 -17.21 3.03
N VAL A 281 1.24 -16.67 4.24
CA VAL A 281 0.29 -16.96 5.33
C VAL A 281 -0.84 -15.93 5.25
N MET A 282 -2.10 -16.36 5.45
CA MET A 282 -3.22 -15.42 5.44
C MET A 282 -2.98 -14.34 6.49
N PRO A 283 -2.96 -13.04 6.12
CA PRO A 283 -2.73 -11.96 7.06
C PRO A 283 -3.80 -11.95 8.15
N ASP A 284 -3.43 -11.52 9.35
CA ASP A 284 -4.39 -11.36 10.45
C ASP A 284 -5.20 -10.07 10.26
N GLU A 285 -6.51 -10.22 10.09
CA GLU A 285 -7.46 -9.11 9.94
C GLU A 285 -7.35 -8.07 11.07
N GLN A 286 -7.01 -8.52 12.30
CA GLN A 286 -6.92 -7.65 13.47
C GLN A 286 -5.81 -6.60 13.36
N VAL A 287 -4.81 -6.80 12.50
CA VAL A 287 -3.71 -5.84 12.31
C VAL A 287 -4.22 -4.48 11.82
N ILE A 288 -5.34 -4.44 11.09
CA ILE A 288 -6.00 -3.21 10.62
C ILE A 288 -6.44 -2.32 11.80
N THR A 289 -6.75 -2.90 12.96
CA THR A 289 -7.15 -2.12 14.15
C THR A 289 -5.99 -1.40 14.83
N THR A 290 -4.76 -1.63 14.38
CA THR A 290 -3.57 -0.99 14.95
C THR A 290 -3.54 0.48 14.55
N THR A 291 -3.77 1.34 15.53
CA THR A 291 -3.57 2.79 15.42
C THR A 291 -2.19 3.14 15.93
N TYR A 292 -1.46 3.95 15.18
CA TYR A 292 -0.19 4.49 15.58
C TYR A 292 -0.37 5.82 16.29
N TYR A 293 -0.83 5.76 17.54
CA TYR A 293 -0.71 6.91 18.42
C TYR A 293 0.74 7.02 18.88
N TRP A 294 1.56 7.65 18.03
CA TRP A 294 2.92 8.00 18.38
C TRP A 294 2.91 8.85 19.64
#